data_AF-A0A6B3ED67-F1
#
_entry.id   AF-A0A6B3ED67-F1
#
_cell.length_a   1.000
_cell.length_b   1.000
_cell.length_c   1.000
_cell.angle_alpha   90.00
_cell.angle_beta   90.00
_cell.angle_gamma   90.00
#
_symmetry.space_group_name_H-M   'P 1'
#
loop_
_entity.id
_entity.type
_entity.pdbx_description
1 polymer ?
#
loop_
_entity_poly.entity_id
_entity_poly.type
_entity_poly.pdbx_seq_one_letter_code
_entity_poly.pdbx_strand_id
1 'polypeptide(L)' 'ALRAWRAEQAREQAVPAYIVFTDATLRAIVAARPDSVEGLTGVSGVGEKKRATYGEGVVAALKAAREG' A
#
# COMPACT_ATOMS: atom_id res chain seq x y z
N ALA A 1 -1.25 -10.75 -1.17
CA ALA A 1 -1.92 -9.63 -1.86
C ALA A 1 -1.08 -8.36 -1.97
N LEU A 2 -0.69 -7.68 -0.88
CA LEU A 2 -0.10 -6.33 -0.94
C LEU A 2 1.19 -6.21 -1.80
N ARG A 3 2.06 -7.23 -1.79
CA ARG A 3 3.25 -7.26 -2.67
C ARG A 3 2.89 -7.36 -4.16
N ALA A 4 1.88 -8.15 -4.49
CA ALA A 4 1.38 -8.31 -5.86
C ALA A 4 0.70 -7.02 -6.34
N TRP A 5 -0.13 -6.41 -5.49
CA TRP A 5 -0.73 -5.10 -5.77
C TRP A 5 0.36 -4.04 -6.04
N ARG A 6 1.42 -3.98 -5.22
CA ARG A 6 2.54 -3.07 -5.46
C ARG A 6 3.21 -3.32 -6.81
N ALA A 7 3.44 -4.59 -7.16
CA ALA A 7 4.07 -4.95 -8.42
C ALA A 7 3.21 -4.50 -9.61
N GLU A 8 1.89 -4.64 -9.52
CA GLU A 8 0.97 -4.20 -10.55
C GLU A 8 0.97 -2.67 -10.72
N GLN A 9 0.90 -1.92 -9.61
CA GLN A 9 0.99 -0.46 -9.66
C GLN A 9 2.31 0.04 -10.26
N ALA A 10 3.41 -0.66 -9.94
CA ALA A 10 4.72 -0.34 -10.49
C ALA A 10 4.79 -0.60 -12.00
N ARG A 11 4.17 -1.70 -12.45
CA ARG A 11 4.03 -2.06 -13.87
C ARG A 11 3.21 -1.04 -14.63
N GLU A 12 2.05 -0.63 -14.10
CA GLU A 12 1.16 0.37 -14.71
C GLU A 12 1.85 1.73 -14.89
N GLN A 13 2.70 2.11 -13.94
CA GLN A 13 3.43 3.37 -13.95
C GLN A 13 4.81 3.28 -14.64
N ALA A 14 5.19 2.10 -15.13
CA ALA A 14 6.52 1.83 -15.70
C ALA A 14 7.68 2.25 -14.78
N VAL A 15 7.53 2.05 -13.47
CA VAL A 15 8.53 2.37 -12.45
C VAL A 15 8.95 1.12 -11.67
N PRO A 16 10.14 1.10 -11.05
CA PRO A 16 10.49 0.07 -10.09
C PRO A 16 9.54 0.03 -8.89
N ALA A 17 9.24 -1.17 -8.36
CA ALA A 17 8.29 -1.35 -7.26
C ALA A 17 8.62 -0.56 -5.98
N TYR A 18 9.91 -0.33 -5.71
CA TYR A 18 10.33 0.44 -4.53
C TYR A 18 9.92 1.92 -4.62
N ILE A 19 9.65 2.45 -5.82
CA ILE A 19 9.12 3.82 -6.02
C ILE A 19 7.70 3.93 -5.49
N VAL A 20 6.85 2.93 -5.77
CA VAL A 20 5.49 2.83 -5.24
C VAL A 20 5.54 2.74 -3.72
N PHE A 21 6.18 1.69 -3.19
CA PHE A 21 6.48 1.56 -1.76
C PHE A 21 7.74 0.72 -1.53
N THR A 22 8.57 1.14 -0.58
CA THR A 22 9.68 0.30 -0.11
C THR A 22 9.14 -0.90 0.66
N ASP A 23 9.96 -1.94 0.81
CA ASP A 23 9.60 -3.09 1.64
C ASP A 23 9.37 -2.71 3.11
N ALA A 24 10.09 -1.69 3.62
CA ALA A 24 9.88 -1.16 4.95
C ALA A 24 8.48 -0.54 5.10
N THR A 25 8.04 0.24 4.11
CA THR A 25 6.69 0.80 4.11
C THR A 25 5.62 -0.29 4.00
N LEU A 26 5.81 -1.31 3.15
CA LEU A 26 4.87 -2.43 3.08
C LEU A 26 4.74 -3.16 4.42
N ARG A 27 5.86 -3.40 5.13
CA ARG A 27 5.84 -4.00 6.47
C ARG A 27 5.10 -3.11 7.47
N ALA A 28 5.32 -1.80 7.43
CA ALA A 28 4.63 -0.86 8.30
C ALA A 28 3.10 -0.84 8.06
N ILE A 29 2.67 -0.85 6.79
CA ILE A 29 1.26 -0.95 6.41
C ILE A 29 0.64 -2.25 6.94
N VAL A 30 1.32 -3.38 6.75
CA VAL A 30 0.82 -4.68 7.24
C VAL A 30 0.74 -4.72 8.75
N ALA A 31 1.71 -4.13 9.46
CA ALA A 31 1.71 -4.06 10.92
C ALA A 31 0.57 -3.17 11.46
N ALA A 32 0.30 -2.05 10.80
CA ALA A 32 -0.78 -1.14 11.16
C ALA A 32 -2.18 -1.73 10.91
N ARG A 33 -2.30 -2.71 10.00
CA ARG A 33 -3.57 -3.39 9.64
C ARG A 33 -4.73 -2.43 9.35
N PRO A 34 -4.53 -1.35 8.56
CA PRO A 34 -5.59 -0.40 8.28
C PRO A 34 -6.78 -1.07 7.59
N ASP A 35 -7.98 -0.60 7.90
CA ASP A 35 -9.26 -1.00 7.30
C ASP A 35 -9.88 0.12 6.45
N SER A 36 -9.36 1.35 6.57
CA SER A 36 -9.70 2.52 5.77
C SER A 36 -8.46 3.32 5.32
N VAL A 37 -8.67 4.29 4.44
CA VAL A 37 -7.61 5.20 3.97
C VAL A 37 -7.13 6.10 5.10
N GLU A 38 -8.02 6.53 6.00
CA GLU A 38 -7.65 7.29 7.20
C GLU A 38 -6.74 6.46 8.11
N GLY A 39 -6.94 5.15 8.18
CA GLY A 39 -6.09 4.22 8.95
C GLY A 39 -4.64 4.15 8.45
N LEU A 40 -4.33 4.68 7.26
CA LEU A 40 -2.96 4.82 6.77
C LEU A 40 -2.24 6.07 7.31
N THR A 41 -2.95 6.94 8.04
CA THR A 41 -2.36 8.13 8.64
C THR A 41 -1.34 7.74 9.71
N GLY A 42 -0.14 8.34 9.63
CA GLY A 42 0.96 8.05 10.55
C GLY A 42 1.75 6.78 10.22
N VAL A 43 1.38 6.02 9.18
CA VAL A 43 2.18 4.87 8.73
C VAL A 43 3.48 5.35 8.11
N SER A 44 4.61 4.84 8.62
CA SER A 44 5.95 5.23 8.15
C SER A 44 6.14 4.97 6.66
N GLY A 45 6.51 6.03 5.92
CA GLY A 45 6.68 6.02 4.46
C GLY A 45 5.38 6.17 3.65
N VAL A 46 4.23 6.37 4.30
CA VAL A 46 2.96 6.73 3.67
C VAL A 46 2.65 8.21 3.94
N GLY A 47 3.28 9.08 3.16
CA GLY A 47 2.96 10.51 3.18
C GLY A 47 1.59 10.81 2.56
N GLU A 48 1.11 12.05 2.73
CA GLU A 48 -0.20 12.49 2.25
C GLU A 48 -0.41 12.21 0.76
N LYS A 49 0.55 12.57 -0.10
CA LYS A 49 0.49 12.28 -1.54
C LYS A 49 0.32 10.79 -1.82
N LYS A 50 1.10 9.92 -1.15
CA LYS A 50 0.99 8.47 -1.34
C LYS A 50 -0.34 7.94 -0.84
N ARG A 51 -0.87 8.47 0.26
CA ARG A 51 -2.19 8.10 0.78
C ARG A 51 -3.30 8.49 -0.20
N ALA A 52 -3.25 9.70 -0.76
CA ALA A 52 -4.21 10.16 -1.77
C ALA A 52 -4.14 9.32 -3.06
N THR A 53 -2.93 8.97 -3.52
CA THR A 53 -2.77 8.19 -4.77
C THR A 53 -3.06 6.70 -4.60
N TYR A 54 -2.64 6.10 -3.48
CA TYR A 54 -2.59 4.64 -3.31
C TYR A 54 -3.48 4.09 -2.22
N GLY A 55 -4.07 4.95 -1.38
CA GLY A 55 -4.73 4.54 -0.15
C GLY A 55 -5.84 3.51 -0.39
N GLU A 56 -6.72 3.77 -1.34
CA GLU A 56 -7.81 2.84 -1.68
C GLU A 56 -7.29 1.49 -2.17
N GLY A 57 -6.31 1.50 -3.08
CA GLY A 57 -5.69 0.28 -3.61
C GLY A 57 -5.02 -0.55 -2.52
N VAL A 58 -4.32 0.09 -1.58
CA VAL A 58 -3.70 -0.58 -0.43
C VAL A 58 -4.76 -1.23 0.46
N VAL A 59 -5.82 -0.50 0.81
CA VAL A 59 -6.90 -1.01 1.67
C VAL A 59 -7.62 -2.18 1.00
N ALA A 60 -7.94 -2.06 -0.29
CA ALA A 60 -8.55 -3.13 -1.07
C ALA A 60 -7.65 -4.37 -1.12
N ALA A 61 -6.34 -4.19 -1.37
CA ALA A 61 -5.38 -5.29 -1.37
C ALA A 61 -5.25 -5.98 -0.01
N LEU A 62 -5.39 -5.24 1.10
CA LEU A 62 -5.40 -5.80 2.45
C LEU A 62 -6.70 -6.55 2.76
N LYS A 63 -7.85 -6.06 2.30
CA LYS A 63 -9.15 -6.74 2.45
C LYS A 63 -9.16 -8.06 1.69
N ALA A 64 -8.74 -8.05 0.42
CA ALA A 64 -8.62 -9.26 -0.40
C ALA A 64 -7.67 -10.31 0.21
N ALA A 65 -6.68 -9.89 1.01
CA ALA A 65 -5.79 -10.82 1.71
C ALA A 65 -6.40 -11.51 2.93
N ARG A 66 -7.52 -10.99 3.45
CA ARG A 66 -8.23 -11.54 4.62
C ARG A 66 -9.35 -12.50 4.22
N GLU A 67 -9.82 -12.37 2.98
CA GLU A 67 -10.96 -13.10 2.42
C GLU A 67 -10.56 -14.38 1.66
N GLY A 68 -9.26 -14.63 1.48
CA GLY A 68 -8.71 -15.85 0.90
C GLY A 68 -7.65 -16.47 1.80
#